data_AF-A0A4Q4CM93-F1
#
_entry.id   AF-A0A4Q4CM93-F1
#
_cell.length_a   1.000
_cell.length_b   1.000
_cell.length_c   1.000
_cell.angle_alpha   90.00
_cell.angle_beta   90.00
_cell.angle_gamma   90.00
#
_symmetry.space_group_name_H-M   'P 1'
#
loop_
_entity.id
_entity.type
_entity.pdbx_description
1 polymer ?
#
loop_
_entity_poly.entity_id
_entity_poly.type
_entity_poly.pdbx_seq_one_letter_code
_entity_poly.pdbx_strand_id
1 'polypeptide(L)'
;MTSTAEDALLALRRLTGREDAQFHDGQLEAITALVDDHRRALVVQRTGWGKSAVYFVATSLLRARGTGPTLLVSPLIALMRDQVAAAERAGVRAVAISSANAHEWDEVRAR
;
A
#
# COMPACT_ATOMS: atom_id res chain seq x y z
N MET A 1 -9.90 16.96 -13.24
CA MET A 1 -9.01 15.83 -12.90
C MET A 1 -8.40 16.16 -11.55
N THR A 2 -8.57 15.32 -10.52
CA THR A 2 -7.88 15.52 -9.24
C THR A 2 -6.38 15.27 -9.41
N SER A 3 -5.58 15.98 -8.64
CA SER A 3 -4.14 15.79 -8.60
C SER A 3 -3.77 14.50 -7.85
N THR A 4 -2.60 13.94 -8.14
CA THR A 4 -2.04 12.79 -7.39
C THR A 4 -2.01 13.06 -5.89
N ALA A 5 -1.70 14.29 -5.47
CA ALA A 5 -1.65 14.67 -4.07
C ALA A 5 -3.02 14.59 -3.38
N GLU A 6 -4.09 15.04 -4.05
CA GLU A 6 -5.46 14.95 -3.53
C GLU A 6 -5.93 13.49 -3.44
N ASP A 7 -5.74 12.71 -4.50
CA ASP A 7 -6.11 11.30 -4.51
C ASP A 7 -5.32 10.51 -3.44
N ALA A 8 -4.03 10.81 -3.29
CA ALA A 8 -3.17 10.20 -2.28
C ALA A 8 -3.63 10.56 -0.87
N LEU A 9 -4.00 11.81 -0.62
CA LEU A 9 -4.51 12.26 0.67
C LEU A 9 -5.83 11.58 1.03
N LEU A 10 -6.74 11.43 0.05
CA LEU A 10 -7.99 10.68 0.24
C LEU A 10 -7.72 9.21 0.58
N ALA A 11 -6.77 8.58 -0.11
CA ALA A 11 -6.36 7.21 0.19
C ALA A 11 -5.73 7.08 1.58
N LEU A 12 -4.90 8.04 2.00
CA LEU A 12 -4.31 8.08 3.35
C LEU A 12 -5.39 8.19 4.44
N ARG A 13 -6.38 9.06 4.25
CA ARG A 13 -7.48 9.25 5.20
C ARG A 13 -8.32 7.98 5.33
N ARG A 14 -8.59 7.27 4.23
CA ARG A 14 -9.23 5.94 4.27
C ARG A 14 -8.38 4.91 5.02
N LEU A 15 -7.09 4.82 4.70
CA LEU A 15 -6.16 3.87 5.32
C LEU A 15 -6.06 4.06 6.85
N THR A 16 -6.04 5.32 7.31
CA THR A 16 -5.91 5.68 8.72
C THR A 16 -7.24 5.76 9.46
N GLY A 17 -8.37 5.86 8.74
CA GLY A 17 -9.68 6.13 9.32
C GLY A 17 -9.82 7.54 9.92
N ARG A 18 -8.96 8.48 9.50
CA ARG A 18 -8.88 9.84 10.07
C ARG A 18 -9.00 10.87 8.96
N GLU A 19 -9.99 11.75 9.04
CA GLU A 19 -10.19 12.83 8.07
C GLU A 19 -9.13 13.93 8.16
N ASP A 20 -8.53 14.10 9.33
CA ASP A 20 -7.47 15.08 9.60
C ASP A 20 -6.06 14.55 9.27
N ALA A 21 -5.95 13.32 8.76
CA ALA A 21 -4.66 12.73 8.43
C ALA A 21 -3.91 13.58 7.39
N GLN A 22 -2.63 13.77 7.66
CA GLN A 22 -1.67 14.46 6.80
C GLN A 22 -0.45 13.58 6.57
N PHE A 23 0.23 13.79 5.45
CA PHE A 23 1.48 13.09 5.17
C PHE A 23 2.61 13.55 6.10
N HIS A 24 3.44 12.60 6.51
CA HIS A 24 4.76 12.91 7.06
C HIS A 24 5.75 13.30 5.95
N ASP A 25 6.78 14.04 6.33
CA ASP A 25 7.81 14.59 5.42
C ASP A 25 8.42 13.53 4.50
N GLY A 26 8.18 13.64 3.20
CA GLY A 26 8.71 12.74 2.17
C GLY A 26 7.79 11.56 1.81
N GLN A 27 6.65 11.35 2.49
CA GLN A 27 5.68 10.32 2.07
C GLN A 27 5.08 10.65 0.72
N LEU A 28 4.60 11.88 0.54
CA LEU A 28 4.01 12.32 -0.72
C LEU A 28 5.04 12.29 -1.86
N GLU A 29 6.28 12.73 -1.59
CA GLU A 29 7.38 12.65 -2.56
C GLU A 29 7.62 11.21 -3.03
N ALA A 30 7.70 10.25 -2.09
CA ALA A 30 7.88 8.84 -2.43
C ALA A 30 6.68 8.29 -3.22
N ILE A 31 5.46 8.69 -2.88
CA ILE A 31 4.25 8.29 -3.61
C ILE A 31 4.29 8.86 -5.04
N THR A 32 4.54 10.15 -5.21
CA THR A 32 4.63 10.80 -6.53
C THR A 32 5.72 10.17 -7.40
N ALA A 33 6.90 9.88 -6.83
CA ALA A 33 7.98 9.21 -7.56
C ALA A 33 7.58 7.82 -8.08
N LEU A 34 6.76 7.07 -7.32
CA LEU A 34 6.27 5.76 -7.72
C LEU A 34 5.10 5.84 -8.73
N VAL A 35 4.19 6.80 -8.53
CA VAL A 35 2.88 6.86 -9.19
C VAL A 35 2.89 7.68 -10.47
N ASP A 36 3.56 8.85 -10.45
CA ASP A 36 3.59 9.79 -11.58
C ASP A 36 4.85 9.59 -12.41
N ASP A 37 6.01 9.47 -11.76
CA ASP A 37 7.28 9.35 -12.47
C ASP A 37 7.63 7.90 -12.84
N HIS A 38 6.91 6.92 -12.28
CA HIS A 38 7.20 5.48 -12.44
C HIS A 38 8.66 5.12 -12.12
N ARG A 39 9.26 5.78 -11.12
CA ARG A 39 10.65 5.57 -10.67
C ARG A 39 10.72 4.62 -9.48
N ARG A 40 11.92 4.11 -9.25
CA ARG A 40 12.24 3.31 -8.05
C ARG A 40 12.56 4.25 -6.89
N ALA A 41 12.07 3.93 -5.70
CA ALA A 41 12.32 4.68 -4.47
C ALA A 41 12.95 3.80 -3.38
N LEU A 42 13.96 4.34 -2.69
CA LEU A 42 14.52 3.77 -1.46
C LEU A 42 14.11 4.65 -0.28
N VAL A 43 13.26 4.14 0.60
CA VAL A 43 12.74 4.88 1.76
C VAL A 43 13.42 4.40 3.03
N VAL A 44 14.33 5.22 3.58
CA VAL A 44 15.04 4.94 4.84
C VAL A 44 14.47 5.83 5.94
N GLN A 45 13.68 5.24 6.84
CA GLN A 45 13.00 5.96 7.92
C GLN A 45 12.90 5.10 9.17
N ARG A 46 12.76 5.73 10.34
CA ARG A 46 12.58 5.04 11.63
C ARG A 46 11.30 4.17 11.67
N THR A 47 11.24 3.23 12.60
CA THR A 47 10.00 2.48 12.87
C THR A 47 8.90 3.43 13.35
N GLY A 48 7.65 3.13 12.98
CA GLY A 48 6.49 3.96 13.32
C GLY A 48 6.34 5.25 12.49
N TRP A 49 7.23 5.53 11.54
CA TRP A 49 7.11 6.70 10.65
C TRP A 49 5.98 6.60 9.62
N GLY A 50 5.38 5.41 9.45
CA GLY A 50 4.31 5.20 8.45
C GLY A 50 4.83 4.85 7.06
N LYS A 51 5.96 4.12 6.96
CA LYS A 51 6.49 3.61 5.68
C LYS A 51 5.44 2.80 4.90
N SER A 52 4.54 2.13 5.61
CA SER A 52 3.46 1.34 5.01
C SER A 52 2.42 2.16 4.27
N ALA A 53 2.18 3.39 4.70
CA ALA A 53 1.26 4.28 4.01
C ALA A 53 1.73 4.55 2.58
N VAL A 54 3.04 4.69 2.35
CA VAL A 54 3.62 4.93 1.02
C VAL A 54 3.21 3.84 0.03
N TYR A 55 3.48 2.57 0.34
CA TYR A 55 3.19 1.50 -0.61
C TYR A 55 1.69 1.19 -0.75
N PHE A 56 0.88 1.34 0.31
CA PHE A 56 -0.57 1.13 0.21
C PHE A 56 -1.26 2.24 -0.58
N VAL A 57 -0.91 3.50 -0.33
CA VAL A 57 -1.44 4.64 -1.08
C VAL A 57 -1.00 4.54 -2.54
N ALA A 58 0.30 4.33 -2.81
CA ALA A 58 0.80 4.15 -4.17
C ALA A 58 0.08 2.99 -4.89
N THR A 59 -0.12 1.85 -4.23
CA THR A 59 -0.86 0.71 -4.79
C THR A 59 -2.31 1.08 -5.12
N SER A 60 -3.01 1.77 -4.22
CA SER A 60 -4.39 2.21 -4.43
C SER A 60 -4.50 3.09 -5.69
N LEU A 61 -3.61 4.07 -5.83
CA LEU A 61 -3.59 5.00 -6.96
C LEU A 61 -3.20 4.31 -8.27
N LEU A 62 -2.13 3.51 -8.25
CA LEU A 62 -1.68 2.74 -9.41
C LEU A 62 -2.79 1.82 -9.93
N ARG A 63 -3.50 1.11 -9.04
CA ARG A 63 -4.63 0.26 -9.44
C ARG A 63 -5.82 1.04 -9.97
N ALA A 64 -6.14 2.19 -9.37
CA ALA A 64 -7.20 3.07 -9.86
C ALA A 64 -6.91 3.61 -11.27
N ARG A 65 -5.62 3.74 -11.63
CA ARG A 65 -5.15 4.13 -12.98
C ARG A 65 -5.06 2.95 -13.96
N GLY A 66 -5.55 1.76 -13.60
CA GLY A 66 -5.58 0.59 -14.48
C GLY A 66 -4.26 -0.18 -14.56
N THR A 67 -3.30 0.07 -13.68
CA THR A 67 -2.10 -0.78 -13.58
C THR A 67 -2.39 -2.07 -12.80
N GLY A 68 -1.47 -3.04 -12.93
CA GLY A 68 -1.60 -4.37 -12.32
C GLY A 68 -1.46 -4.41 -10.79
N PRO A 69 -1.39 -5.62 -10.21
CA PRO A 69 -1.25 -5.80 -8.76
C PRO A 69 0.14 -5.36 -8.26
N THR A 70 0.21 -5.00 -6.98
CA THR A 70 1.48 -4.81 -6.26
C THR A 70 1.86 -6.10 -5.53
N LEU A 71 3.12 -6.52 -5.66
CA LEU A 71 3.71 -7.58 -4.83
C LEU A 71 4.42 -6.96 -3.62
N LEU A 72 3.93 -7.26 -2.42
CA LEU A 72 4.57 -6.86 -1.17
C LEU A 72 5.30 -8.06 -0.56
N VAL A 73 6.62 -7.97 -0.46
CA VAL A 73 7.46 -9.01 0.15
C VAL A 73 7.79 -8.62 1.58
N SER A 74 7.40 -9.46 2.53
CA SER A 74 7.63 -9.26 3.96
C SER A 74 8.20 -10.53 4.59
N PRO A 75 9.25 -10.45 5.43
CA PRO A 75 9.86 -11.63 6.02
C PRO A 75 9.04 -12.25 7.16
N LEU A 76 8.12 -11.50 7.77
CA LEU A 76 7.40 -11.92 8.96
C LEU A 76 5.93 -12.20 8.66
N ILE A 77 5.50 -13.45 8.86
CA ILE A 77 4.11 -13.89 8.64
C ILE A 77 3.12 -13.08 9.49
N ALA A 78 3.47 -12.77 10.74
CA ALA A 78 2.64 -11.92 11.61
C ALA A 78 2.39 -10.54 10.97
N LEU A 79 3.45 -9.93 10.42
CA LEU A 79 3.35 -8.64 9.74
C LEU A 79 2.52 -8.72 8.45
N MET A 80 2.58 -9.85 7.73
CA MET A 80 1.77 -10.05 6.52
C MET A 80 0.27 -9.99 6.81
N ARG A 81 -0.17 -10.51 7.97
CA ARG A 81 -1.58 -10.43 8.39
C ARG A 81 -2.02 -8.99 8.63
N ASP A 82 -1.21 -8.21 9.35
CA ASP A 82 -1.47 -6.79 9.58
C ASP A 82 -1.49 -5.99 8.27
N GLN A 83 -0.64 -6.37 7.31
CA GLN A 83 -0.57 -5.76 5.99
C GLN A 83 -1.83 -6.05 5.15
N VAL A 84 -2.37 -7.27 5.18
CA VAL A 84 -3.65 -7.58 4.51
C VAL A 84 -4.77 -6.71 5.08
N ALA A 85 -4.91 -6.65 6.41
CA ALA A 85 -5.95 -5.83 7.04
C ALA A 85 -5.79 -4.33 6.74
N ALA A 86 -4.56 -3.83 6.66
CA ALA A 86 -4.28 -2.45 6.28
C ALA A 86 -4.62 -2.15 4.81
N ALA A 87 -4.32 -3.09 3.90
CA ALA A 87 -4.69 -2.98 2.50
C ALA A 87 -6.22 -2.90 2.33
N GLU A 88 -6.96 -3.75 3.03
CA GLU A 88 -8.42 -3.77 3.00
C GLU A 88 -9.02 -2.44 3.45
N ARG A 89 -8.50 -1.84 4.54
CA ARG A 89 -8.91 -0.48 4.97
C ARG A 89 -8.61 0.61 3.94
N ALA A 90 -7.55 0.45 3.15
CA ALA A 90 -7.26 1.33 2.02
C ALA A 90 -8.15 1.08 0.79
N GLY A 91 -9.10 0.13 0.86
CA GLY A 91 -9.94 -0.28 -0.27
C GLY A 91 -9.21 -1.17 -1.27
N VAL A 92 -8.06 -1.74 -0.89
CA VAL A 92 -7.26 -2.63 -1.73
C VAL A 92 -7.51 -4.07 -1.32
N ARG A 93 -8.09 -4.86 -2.24
CA ARG A 93 -8.14 -6.31 -2.09
C ARG A 93 -6.71 -6.86 -2.01
N ALA A 94 -6.37 -7.51 -0.91
CA ALA A 94 -5.07 -8.13 -0.68
C ALA A 94 -5.23 -9.58 -0.25
N VAL A 95 -4.22 -10.39 -0.58
CA VAL A 95 -4.11 -11.79 -0.18
C VAL A 95 -2.66 -12.04 0.23
N ALA A 96 -2.44 -12.96 1.17
CA ALA A 96 -1.11 -13.34 1.61
C ALA A 96 -0.79 -14.78 1.16
N ILE A 97 0.41 -14.97 0.63
CA ILE A 97 0.97 -16.28 0.29
C ILE A 97 2.19 -16.51 1.19
N SER A 98 2.15 -17.55 2.02
CA SER A 98 3.24 -17.91 2.91
C SER A 98 3.31 -19.43 3.10
N SER A 99 4.40 -19.91 3.69
CA SER A 99 4.51 -21.34 4.05
C SER A 99 3.43 -21.78 5.05
N ALA A 100 2.88 -20.87 5.85
CA ALA A 100 1.84 -21.18 6.84
C ALA A 100 0.46 -21.47 6.22
N ASN A 101 0.22 -21.10 4.96
CA ASN A 101 -1.05 -21.34 4.27
C ASN A 101 -0.88 -22.05 2.92
N ALA A 102 0.14 -22.90 2.79
CA ALA A 102 0.44 -23.65 1.57
C ALA A 102 -0.77 -24.41 0.99
N HIS A 103 -1.65 -24.93 1.86
CA HIS A 103 -2.87 -25.64 1.49
C HIS A 103 -3.94 -24.75 0.83
N GLU A 104 -3.86 -23.43 1.00
CA GLU A 104 -4.80 -22.45 0.43
C GLU A 104 -4.29 -21.83 -0.88
N TRP A 105 -3.07 -22.19 -1.34
CA TRP A 105 -2.43 -21.50 -2.46
C TRP A 105 -3.18 -21.63 -3.78
N ASP A 106 -3.84 -22.76 -4.03
CA ASP A 106 -4.65 -22.94 -5.24
C ASP A 106 -5.88 -22.03 -5.25
N GLU A 107 -6.52 -21.82 -4.08
CA GLU A 107 -7.64 -20.90 -3.94
C GLU A 107 -7.20 -19.44 -4.14
N VAL A 108 -6.03 -19.07 -3.60
CA VAL A 108 -5.48 -17.72 -3.78
C VAL A 108 -5.13 -17.46 -5.25
N ARG A 109 -4.62 -18.45 -5.98
CA ARG A 109 -4.31 -18.35 -7.42
C ARG A 109 -5.55 -18.21 -8.30
N ALA A 110 -6.69 -18.76 -7.88
CA ALA A 110 -7.93 -18.74 -8.65
C ALA A 110 -8.74 -17.42 -8.50
N ARG A 111 -8.34 -16.53 -7.59
CA ARG A 111 -8.97 -15.23 -7.32
C ARG A 111 -8.47 -14.10 -8.23
#